data_AF-A0AAW8AKD6-F1
#
_entry.id   AF-A0AAW8AKD6-F1
#
_cell.length_a   1.000
_cell.length_b   1.000
_cell.length_c   1.000
_cell.angle_alpha   90.00
_cell.angle_beta   90.00
_cell.angle_gamma   90.00
#
_symmetry.space_group_name_H-M   'P 1'
#
loop_
_entity.id
_entity.type
_entity.pdbx_description
1 polymer ?
#
loop_
_entity_poly.entity_id
_entity_poly.type
_entity_poly.pdbx_seq_one_letter_code
_entity_poly.pdbx_strand_id
1 'polypeptide(L)'
;GGMMQQLLDLVRQAHDSGNYQPLVDLIPYARVLGVQCECYGEEIIFRLPANPDNIGNPTIPAIHGGVIASFMELTALFQLTL
;
A
#
# COMPACT_ATOMS: atom_id res chain seq x y z
N GLY A 1 21.07 13.71 -10.21
CA GLY A 1 20.22 13.27 -9.09
C GLY A 1 18.85 13.94 -9.14
N GLY A 2 17.95 13.49 -10.01
CA GLY A 2 16.57 14.01 -10.10
C GLY A 2 15.53 13.09 -9.43
N MET A 3 15.72 11.78 -9.50
CA MET A 3 14.78 10.79 -8.99
C MET A 3 14.57 10.86 -7.46
N MET A 4 15.65 11.08 -6.69
CA MET A 4 15.53 11.28 -5.24
C MET A 4 14.74 12.54 -4.90
N GLN A 5 14.96 13.64 -5.64
CA GLN A 5 14.22 14.88 -5.42
C GLN A 5 12.72 14.68 -5.70
N GLN A 6 12.38 14.00 -6.80
CA GLN A 6 10.99 13.68 -7.14
C GLN A 6 10.31 12.82 -6.07
N LEU A 7 11.03 11.85 -5.48
CA LEU A 7 10.50 11.04 -4.38
C LEU A 7 10.24 11.90 -3.13
N LEU A 8 11.19 12.75 -2.74
CA LEU A 8 11.03 13.64 -1.59
C LEU A 8 9.87 14.62 -1.77
N ASP A 9 9.71 15.17 -2.97
CA ASP A 9 8.58 16.05 -3.30
C ASP A 9 7.24 15.31 -3.19
N LEU A 10 7.19 14.05 -3.60
CA LEU A 10 5.99 13.22 -3.49
C LEU A 10 5.66 12.87 -2.02
N VAL A 11 6.68 12.57 -1.21
CA VAL A 11 6.50 12.35 0.24
C VAL A 11 5.94 13.58 0.91
N ARG A 12 6.50 14.76 0.59
CA ARG A 12 6.01 16.03 1.12
C ARG A 12 4.55 16.28 0.71
N GLN A 13 4.20 16.06 -0.55
CA GLN A 13 2.82 16.21 -1.01
C GLN A 13 1.87 15.25 -0.31
N ALA A 14 2.30 14.02 -0.03
CA ALA A 14 1.50 13.06 0.72
C ALA A 14 1.24 13.52 2.15
N HIS A 15 2.27 14.03 2.84
CA HIS A 15 2.14 14.63 4.18
C HIS A 15 1.18 15.84 4.18
N ASP A 16 1.32 16.75 3.21
CA ASP A 16 0.52 17.98 3.13
C ASP A 16 -0.96 17.71 2.78
N SER A 17 -1.23 16.67 1.98
CA SER A 17 -2.58 16.35 1.50
C SER A 17 -3.28 15.24 2.25
N GLY A 18 -2.54 14.45 3.05
CA GLY A 18 -3.01 13.19 3.62
C GLY A 18 -3.24 12.08 2.57
N ASN A 19 -2.85 12.30 1.30
CA ASN A 19 -3.02 11.31 0.25
C ASN A 19 -1.72 10.55 -0.02
N TYR A 20 -1.62 9.37 0.58
CA TYR A 20 -0.46 8.50 0.47
C TYR A 20 -0.58 7.43 -0.62
N GLN A 21 -1.74 7.30 -1.27
CA GLN A 21 -1.94 6.32 -2.35
C GLN A 21 -0.88 6.42 -3.46
N PRO A 22 -0.44 7.62 -3.92
CA PRO A 22 0.60 7.71 -4.94
C PRO A 22 1.93 7.07 -4.54
N LEU A 23 2.29 7.11 -3.25
CA LEU A 23 3.50 6.46 -2.74
C LEU A 23 3.36 4.93 -2.71
N VAL A 24 2.17 4.43 -2.35
CA VAL A 24 1.85 3.00 -2.40
C VAL A 24 1.92 2.48 -3.84
N ASP A 25 1.39 3.25 -4.80
CA ASP A 25 1.35 2.87 -6.21
C ASP A 25 2.74 2.83 -6.88
N LEU A 26 3.76 3.46 -6.28
CA LEU A 26 5.15 3.32 -6.70
C LEU A 26 5.69 1.91 -6.44
N ILE A 27 5.09 1.14 -5.54
CA ILE A 27 5.49 -0.22 -5.21
C ILE A 27 4.73 -1.17 -6.15
N PRO A 28 5.37 -1.77 -7.17
CA PRO A 28 4.66 -2.50 -8.21
C PRO A 28 3.81 -3.66 -7.67
N TYR A 29 4.31 -4.31 -6.62
CA TYR A 29 3.58 -5.42 -6.00
C TYR A 29 2.35 -4.95 -5.21
N ALA A 30 2.40 -3.79 -4.55
CA ALA A 30 1.23 -3.22 -3.87
C ALA A 30 0.10 -2.93 -4.86
N ARG A 31 0.45 -2.45 -6.06
CA ARG A 31 -0.51 -2.24 -7.15
C ARG A 31 -1.13 -3.54 -7.67
N VAL A 32 -0.33 -4.60 -7.79
CA VAL A 32 -0.83 -5.94 -8.18
C VAL A 32 -1.84 -6.46 -7.15
N LEU A 33 -1.53 -6.31 -5.86
CA LEU A 33 -2.43 -6.72 -4.78
C LEU A 33 -3.67 -5.81 -4.65
N GLY A 34 -3.62 -4.61 -5.22
CA GLY A 34 -4.68 -3.60 -5.15
C GLY A 34 -4.73 -2.86 -3.82
N VAL A 35 -3.60 -2.72 -3.12
CA VAL A 35 -3.55 -2.07 -1.80
C VAL A 35 -4.04 -0.63 -1.88
N GLN A 36 -4.95 -0.29 -0.97
CA GLN A 36 -5.48 1.05 -0.81
C GLN A 36 -4.97 1.67 0.49
N CYS A 37 -4.73 2.97 0.48
CA CYS A 37 -4.30 3.76 1.63
C CYS A 37 -5.22 4.97 1.80
N GLU A 38 -5.80 5.09 2.99
CA GLU A 38 -6.70 6.18 3.36
C GLU A 38 -6.24 6.78 4.69
N CYS A 39 -6.18 8.11 4.78
CA CYS A 39 -5.89 8.80 6.04
C CYS A 39 -7.15 9.33 6.69
N TYR A 40 -7.25 9.11 8.00
CA TYR A 40 -8.33 9.56 8.86
C TYR A 40 -7.72 10.39 10.00
N GLY A 41 -7.56 11.70 9.75
CA GLY A 41 -6.82 12.56 10.66
C GLY A 41 -5.34 12.17 10.70
N GLU A 42 -4.88 11.70 11.86
CA GLU A 42 -3.50 11.23 12.07
C GLU A 42 -3.34 9.72 11.83
N GLU A 43 -4.43 8.98 11.65
CA GLU A 43 -4.40 7.53 11.44
C GLU A 43 -4.31 7.19 9.95
N ILE A 44 -3.36 6.31 9.60
CA ILE A 44 -3.24 5.74 8.25
C ILE A 44 -3.86 4.35 8.25
N ILE A 45 -4.85 4.14 7.38
CA ILE A 45 -5.54 2.86 7.22
C ILE A 45 -5.21 2.26 5.85
N PHE A 46 -4.65 1.06 5.88
CA PHE A 46 -4.44 0.26 4.68
C PHE A 46 -5.56 -0.75 4.50
N ARG A 47 -5.99 -0.94 3.26
CA ARG A 47 -7.07 -1.87 2.91
C ARG A 47 -6.59 -2.80 1.81
N LEU A 48 -6.83 -4.09 1.99
CA LEU A 48 -6.63 -5.10 0.96
C LEU A 48 -8.02 -5.46 0.40
N PRO A 49 -8.36 -5.05 -0.84
CA PRO A 49 -9.65 -5.36 -1.42
C PRO A 49 -9.77 -6.87 -1.68
N ALA A 50 -11.01 -7.36 -1.70
CA ALA A 50 -11.33 -8.71 -2.12
C ALA A 50 -11.16 -8.85 -3.64
N ASN A 51 -9.92 -8.94 -4.09
CA ASN A 51 -9.57 -9.19 -5.49
C ASN A 51 -9.55 -10.71 -5.74
N PRO A 52 -10.27 -11.23 -6.76
CA PRO A 52 -10.20 -12.63 -7.18
C PRO A 52 -8.77 -13.13 -7.43
N ASP A 53 -7.86 -12.27 -7.90
CA ASP A 53 -6.46 -12.62 -8.16
C ASP A 53 -5.66 -12.90 -6.88
N ASN A 54 -6.15 -12.45 -5.72
CA ASN A 54 -5.54 -12.67 -4.41
C ASN A 54 -6.06 -13.96 -3.73
N ILE A 55 -7.04 -14.64 -4.33
CA ILE A 55 -7.67 -15.84 -3.78
C ILE A 55 -6.83 -17.07 -4.18
N GLY A 56 -6.27 -17.75 -3.18
CA GLY A 56 -5.49 -18.96 -3.40
C GLY A 56 -6.34 -20.22 -3.57
N ASN A 57 -7.49 -20.28 -2.90
CA ASN A 57 -8.44 -21.40 -3.00
C ASN A 57 -9.81 -20.88 -3.45
N PRO A 58 -10.25 -21.15 -4.69
CA PRO A 58 -11.55 -20.68 -5.17
C PRO A 58 -12.76 -21.36 -4.50
N THR A 59 -12.58 -22.56 -3.95
CA THR A 59 -13.67 -23.37 -3.36
C THR A 59 -14.01 -22.90 -1.95
N ILE A 60 -13.00 -22.53 -1.17
CA ILE A 60 -13.14 -21.79 0.08
C ILE A 60 -12.42 -20.46 -0.14
N PRO A 61 -13.11 -19.33 -0.44
CA PRO A 61 -12.54 -18.10 -1.00
C PRO A 61 -11.53 -17.43 -0.04
N ALA A 62 -10.40 -18.10 0.11
CA ALA A 62 -9.37 -17.85 1.11
C ALA A 62 -8.24 -17.10 0.42
N ILE A 63 -7.85 -16.00 1.04
CA ILE A 63 -6.74 -15.19 0.59
C ILE A 63 -5.46 -16.02 0.70
N HIS A 64 -4.61 -15.95 -0.31
CA HIS A 64 -3.32 -16.63 -0.29
C HIS A 64 -2.45 -16.10 0.87
N GLY A 65 -1.84 -16.99 1.65
CA GLY A 65 -1.06 -16.59 2.83
C GLY A 65 0.08 -15.61 2.50
N GLY A 66 0.73 -15.78 1.34
CA GLY A 66 1.75 -14.84 0.85
C GLY A 66 1.22 -13.43 0.60
N VAL A 67 -0.04 -13.28 0.16
CA VAL A 67 -0.66 -11.96 -0.03
C VAL A 67 -0.83 -11.25 1.31
N ILE A 68 -1.30 -11.96 2.34
CA ILE A 68 -1.43 -11.39 3.69
C ILE A 68 -0.06 -11.00 4.24
N ALA A 69 0.94 -11.88 4.12
CA ALA A 69 2.29 -11.62 4.61
C ALA A 69 2.90 -10.37 3.96
N SER A 70 2.85 -10.27 2.63
CA SER A 70 3.37 -9.11 1.92
C SER A 70 2.58 -7.83 2.17
N PHE A 71 1.26 -7.93 2.35
CA PHE A 71 0.46 -6.77 2.77
C PHE A 71 0.92 -6.27 4.14
N MET A 72 1.06 -7.15 5.14
CA MET A 72 1.53 -6.77 6.47
C MET A 72 2.94 -6.15 6.44
N GLU A 73 3.86 -6.74 5.68
CA GLU A 73 5.22 -6.20 5.50
C GLU A 73 5.19 -4.79 4.89
N LEU A 74 4.41 -4.59 3.83
CA LEU A 74 4.27 -3.29 3.17
C LEU A 74 3.74 -2.23 4.13
N THR A 75 2.66 -2.55 4.87
CA THR A 75 2.06 -1.61 5.82
C THR A 75 3.03 -1.23 6.95
N ALA A 76 3.80 -2.20 7.47
CA ALA A 76 4.79 -1.94 8.51
C ALA A 76 5.95 -1.07 8.00
N LEU A 77 6.47 -1.35 6.80
CA LEU A 77 7.52 -0.53 6.19
C LEU A 77 7.05 0.91 5.97
N PHE A 78 5.80 1.08 5.52
CA PHE A 78 5.23 2.41 5.32
C PHE A 78 5.16 3.20 6.64
N GLN A 79 4.66 2.56 7.70
CA GLN A 79 4.53 3.17 9.03
C GLN A 79 5.89 3.52 9.67
N LEU A 80 6.96 2.83 9.31
CA LEU A 80 8.30 3.07 9.86
C LEU A 80 9.10 4.12 9.10
N THR A 81 8.75 4.40 7.84
CA THR A 81 9.59 5.20 6.93
C THR A 81 9.00 6.57 6.60
N LEU A 82 7.70 6.79 6.87
CA LEU A 82 6.95 8.00 6.52
C LEU A 82 6.34 8.67 7.75
#